data_AF-A0A967J8A9-F1
#
_entry.id   AF-A0A967J8A9-F1
#
_cell.length_a   1.000
_cell.length_b   1.000
_cell.length_c   1.000
_cell.angle_alpha   90.00
_cell.angle_beta   90.00
_cell.angle_gamma   90.00
#
_symmetry.space_group_name_H-M   'P 1'
#
loop_
_entity.id
_entity.type
_entity.pdbx_description
1 polymer ?
#
loop_
_entity_poly.entity_id
_entity_poly.type
_entity_poly.pdbx_seq_one_letter_code
_entity_poly.pdbx_strand_id
1 'polypeptide(L)' 'MGEGAPDYGPVQVPLEPFPTPEGPRYQYEQTFEGQGDLEPERRAVVIHGAFVEGEYVVSLPVACGTIERVR' A
#
# COMPACT_ATOMS: atom_id res chain seq x y z
N MET A 1 -5.01 -15.03 -6.09
CA MET A 1 -3.60 -14.60 -6.15
C MET A 1 -3.61 -13.08 -6.10
N GLY A 2 -2.81 -12.47 -5.23
CA GLY A 2 -2.72 -11.01 -5.18
C GLY A 2 -2.15 -10.46 -6.50
N GLU A 3 -2.60 -9.29 -6.88
CA GLU A 3 -2.05 -8.55 -8.02
C GLU A 3 -0.54 -8.37 -7.81
N GLY A 4 0.27 -8.70 -8.83
CA GLY A 4 1.72 -8.58 -8.77
C GLY A 4 2.48 -9.71 -8.07
N ALA A 5 1.84 -10.79 -7.60
CA ALA A 5 2.55 -11.93 -7.00
C ALA A 5 3.63 -12.57 -7.91
N PRO A 6 3.45 -12.69 -9.24
CA PRO A 6 4.51 -13.18 -10.13
C PRO A 6 5.74 -12.28 -10.21
N ASP A 7 5.58 -10.97 -10.00
CA ASP A 7 6.63 -9.96 -10.18
C ASP A 7 7.27 -9.51 -8.86
N TYR A 8 6.50 -9.46 -7.77
CA TYR A 8 6.91 -8.90 -6.47
C TYR A 8 7.01 -9.94 -5.35
N GLY A 9 6.59 -11.19 -5.60
CA GLY A 9 6.61 -12.27 -4.62
C GLY A 9 5.47 -12.21 -3.58
N PRO A 10 5.57 -12.99 -2.49
CA PRO A 10 4.54 -13.01 -1.46
C PRO A 10 4.51 -11.72 -0.63
N VAL A 11 3.35 -11.43 -0.03
CA VAL A 11 3.20 -10.35 0.95
C VAL A 11 4.12 -10.62 2.14
N GLN A 12 5.04 -9.70 2.40
CA GLN A 12 5.99 -9.80 3.53
C GLN A 12 5.42 -9.20 4.82
N VAL A 13 4.59 -8.15 4.69
CA VAL A 13 3.97 -7.44 5.79
C VAL A 13 2.54 -7.08 5.38
N PRO A 14 1.50 -7.63 6.03
CA PRO A 14 0.13 -7.21 5.78
C PRO A 14 -0.11 -5.83 6.40
N LEU A 15 -0.79 -4.95 5.67
CA LEU A 15 -1.20 -3.63 6.15
C LEU A 15 -2.62 -3.66 6.76
N GLU A 16 -3.08 -4.84 7.19
CA GLU A 16 -4.44 -5.04 7.70
C GLU A 16 -4.51 -4.80 9.22
N PRO A 17 -5.54 -4.06 9.70
CA PRO A 17 -6.61 -3.45 8.92
C PRO A 17 -6.12 -2.22 8.14
N PHE A 18 -6.58 -2.09 6.88
CA PHE A 18 -6.25 -0.93 6.07
C PHE A 18 -6.78 0.36 6.71
N PRO A 19 -5.98 1.43 6.75
CA PRO A 19 -6.47 2.71 7.25
C PRO A 19 -7.62 3.23 6.38
N THR A 20 -8.69 3.68 7.02
CA THR A 20 -9.80 4.35 6.35
C THR A 20 -9.63 5.86 6.52
N PRO A 21 -9.54 6.65 5.42
CA PRO A 21 -9.46 8.10 5.52
C PRO A 21 -10.71 8.71 6.16
N GLU A 22 -10.54 9.59 7.13
CA GLU A 22 -11.66 10.30 7.80
C GLU A 22 -12.04 11.61 7.10
N GLY A 23 -11.32 11.99 6.04
CA GLY A 23 -11.55 13.23 5.32
C GLY A 23 -10.67 13.38 4.07
N PRO A 24 -10.83 14.49 3.32
CA PRO A 24 -10.10 14.73 2.06
C PRO A 24 -8.60 14.94 2.25
N ARG A 25 -8.17 15.23 3.49
CA ARG A 25 -6.77 15.20 3.91
C ARG A 25 -6.70 14.26 5.10
N TYR A 26 -5.81 13.27 5.01
CA TYR A 26 -5.67 12.23 6.02
C TYR A 26 -4.18 11.95 6.21
N GLN A 27 -3.73 12.06 7.46
CA GLN A 27 -2.39 11.67 7.85
C GLN A 27 -2.49 10.36 8.61
N TYR A 28 -1.66 9.40 8.24
CA TYR A 28 -1.65 8.08 8.84
C TYR A 28 -0.22 7.68 9.19
N GLU A 29 -0.07 7.12 10.37
CA GLU A 29 1.17 6.55 10.86
C GLU A 29 0.87 5.20 11.48
N GLN A 30 1.64 4.18 11.09
CA GLN A 30 1.57 2.86 11.70
C GLN A 30 2.94 2.19 11.66
N THR A 31 3.26 1.50 12.74
CA THR A 31 4.47 0.68 12.85
C THR A 31 4.12 -0.76 12.52
N PHE A 32 4.86 -1.35 11.60
CA PHE A 32 4.74 -2.77 11.25
C PHE A 32 6.01 -3.50 11.65
N GLU A 33 5.83 -4.67 12.27
CA GLU A 33 6.93 -5.60 12.50
C GLU A 33 6.99 -6.59 11.33
N GLY A 34 8.06 -6.53 10.53
CA GLY A 34 8.33 -7.54 9.52
C GLY A 34 9.32 -8.58 10.00
N GLN A 35 9.35 -9.72 9.31
CA GLN A 35 10.32 -10.78 9.54
C GLN A 35 11.45 -10.69 8.51
N GLY A 36 12.70 -10.72 8.98
CA GLY A 36 13.89 -10.67 8.12
C GLY A 36 14.24 -9.27 7.61
N ASP A 37 15.14 -9.21 6.64
CA ASP A 37 15.48 -7.95 5.97
C ASP A 37 14.41 -7.61 4.93
N LEU A 38 13.60 -6.60 5.23
CA LEU A 38 12.50 -6.18 4.36
C LEU A 38 13.01 -5.41 3.14
N GLU A 39 14.21 -4.85 3.13
CA GLU A 39 14.71 -3.95 2.08
C GLU A 39 13.65 -2.91 1.61
N PRO A 40 13.04 -2.10 2.51
CA PRO A 40 11.90 -1.24 2.17
C PRO A 40 12.21 -0.27 1.03
N GLU A 41 13.47 0.20 0.92
CA GLU A 41 13.93 1.11 -0.15
C GLU A 41 13.85 0.52 -1.56
N ARG A 42 13.66 -0.80 -1.69
CA ARG A 42 13.46 -1.49 -2.97
C ARG A 42 11.98 -1.74 -3.28
N ARG A 43 11.07 -1.16 -2.50
CA ARG A 43 9.63 -1.36 -2.58
C ARG A 43 8.89 -0.04 -2.78
N ALA A 44 7.61 -0.15 -3.14
CA ALA A 44 6.70 0.97 -3.31
C ALA A 44 5.46 0.80 -2.44
N VAL A 45 4.87 1.93 -2.04
CA VAL A 45 3.51 2.01 -1.50
C VAL A 45 2.58 2.36 -2.65
N VAL A 46 1.42 1.70 -2.71
CA VAL A 46 0.38 1.94 -3.72
C VAL A 46 -0.94 2.25 -3.02
N ILE A 47 -1.57 3.35 -3.41
CA ILE A 47 -2.92 3.72 -3.00
C ILE A 47 -3.88 3.19 -4.05
N HIS A 48 -4.90 2.44 -3.60
CA HIS A 48 -5.96 1.94 -4.45
C HIS A 48 -7.30 2.59 -4.12
N GLY A 49 -8.26 2.47 -5.04
CA GLY A 49 -9.63 2.94 -4.86
C GLY A 49 -9.91 4.20 -5.67
N ALA A 50 -10.77 4.08 -6.66
CA ALA A 50 -11.29 5.21 -7.42
C ALA A 50 -12.70 4.96 -7.93
N PHE A 51 -13.42 6.04 -8.25
CA PHE A 51 -14.66 5.96 -9.02
C PHE A 51 -14.34 5.98 -10.52
N VAL A 52 -14.79 4.96 -11.24
CA VAL A 52 -14.71 4.87 -12.70
C VAL A 52 -16.11 4.64 -13.21
N GLU A 53 -16.59 5.53 -14.10
CA GLU A 53 -17.94 5.45 -14.69
C GLU A 53 -19.09 5.30 -13.68
N GLY A 54 -18.92 5.85 -12.46
CA GLY A 54 -19.92 5.80 -11.39
C GLY A 54 -19.82 4.59 -10.47
N GLU A 55 -18.90 3.65 -10.73
CA GLU A 55 -18.62 2.50 -9.87
C GLU A 55 -17.33 2.70 -9.07
N TYR A 56 -17.32 2.33 -7.79
CA TYR A 56 -16.12 2.36 -6.96
C TYR A 56 -15.31 1.06 -7.11
N VAL A 57 -14.12 1.16 -7.69
CA VAL A 57 -13.21 0.04 -7.91
C VAL A 57 -12.13 0.05 -6.84
N VAL A 58 -12.31 -0.76 -5.79
CA VAL A 58 -11.42 -0.81 -4.60
C VAL A 58 -9.98 -1.16 -4.98
N SER A 59 -9.78 -2.01 -5.98
CA SER A 59 -8.47 -2.49 -6.41
C SER A 59 -7.77 -1.60 -7.43
N LEU A 60 -8.36 -0.49 -7.88
CA LEU A 60 -7.74 0.34 -8.91
C LEU A 60 -6.61 1.18 -8.33
N PRO A 61 -5.34 1.04 -8.78
CA PRO A 61 -4.24 1.87 -8.29
C PRO A 61 -4.39 3.30 -8.79
N VAL A 62 -4.32 4.28 -7.88
CA VAL A 62 -4.48 5.72 -8.20
C VAL A 62 -3.22 6.55 -7.91
N ALA A 63 -2.33 6.05 -7.05
CA ALA A 63 -1.05 6.70 -6.76
C ALA A 63 -0.03 5.68 -6.26
N CYS A 64 1.26 5.95 -6.48
CA CYS A 64 2.36 5.16 -5.93
C CYS A 64 3.53 6.04 -5.51
N GLY A 65 4.34 5.56 -4.58
CA GLY A 65 5.57 6.24 -4.14
C GLY A 65 6.62 5.25 -3.62
N THR A 66 7.89 5.60 -3.78
CA THR A 66 9.01 4.84 -3.23
C THR A 66 9.11 5.03 -1.72
N ILE A 67 9.52 4.00 -1.00
CA ILE A 67 9.75 4.09 0.45
C ILE A 67 11.16 4.58 0.70
N GLU A 68 11.31 5.61 1.53
CA GLU A 68 12.61 6.17 1.92
C GLU A 68 12.86 5.93 3.41
N ARG A 69 14.12 5.69 3.79
CA ARG A 69 14.49 5.74 5.21
C ARG A 69 14.40 7.18 5.69
N VAL A 70 13.61 7.38 6.74
CA VAL A 70 13.65 8.59 7.53
C VAL A 70 14.91 8.53 8.40
N ARG A 71 15.77 9.54 8.29
CA ARG A 71 16.98 9.71 9.10
C ARG A 71 16.76 10.72 10.21
#